data_AF-G2H2E9-F1
#
_entry.id   AF-G2H2E9-F1
#
_cell.length_a   1.000
_cell.length_b   1.000
_cell.length_c   1.000
_cell.angle_alpha   90.00
_cell.angle_beta   90.00
_cell.angle_gamma   90.00
#
_symmetry.space_group_name_H-M   'P 1'
#
loop_
_entity.id
_entity.type
_entity.pdbx_description
1 polymer ?
#
loop_
_entity_poly.entity_id
_entity_poly.type
_entity_poly.pdbx_seq_one_letter_code
_entity_poly.pdbx_strand_id
1 'polypeptide(L)'
;VKKVSPETNNKSTNLLAILPFKMNNPVDSSIMHDFLMQDLSKYTLSGLNILPSILTNNCKDYSDIVTLLDKTKPDYYLAGMMVTHGDKPFLRH
;
A
#
# COMPACT_ATOMS: atom_id res chain seq x y z
N VAL A 1 42.78 -1.66 20.80
CA VAL A 1 41.47 -1.08 21.20
C VAL A 1 40.69 -0.71 19.94
N LYS A 2 39.83 -1.61 19.43
CA LYS A 2 38.87 -1.26 18.37
C LYS A 2 37.53 -0.99 19.07
N LYS A 3 37.09 0.27 19.09
CA LYS A 3 35.72 0.61 19.48
C LYS A 3 34.82 0.14 18.35
N VAL A 4 34.11 -0.96 18.57
CA VAL A 4 32.96 -1.33 17.74
C VAL A 4 31.85 -0.40 18.20
N SER A 5 31.55 0.60 17.37
CA SER A 5 30.38 1.45 17.57
C SER A 5 29.13 0.57 17.67
N PRO A 6 28.17 0.88 18.53
CA PRO A 6 26.90 0.17 18.51
C PRO A 6 26.32 0.38 17.12
N GLU A 7 26.17 -0.72 16.38
CA GLU A 7 25.33 -0.79 15.19
C GLU A 7 23.99 -0.21 15.62
N THR A 8 23.76 1.06 15.32
CA THR A 8 22.44 1.66 15.44
C THR A 8 21.63 0.90 14.41
N ASN A 9 20.88 -0.10 14.89
CA ASN A 9 19.86 -0.78 14.11
C ASN A 9 18.79 0.27 13.81
N ASN A 10 19.12 1.18 12.91
CA ASN A 10 18.25 2.18 12.34
C ASN A 10 17.25 1.35 11.54
N LYS A 11 16.20 0.85 12.21
CA LYS A 11 15.05 0.26 11.53
C LYS A 11 14.63 1.28 10.50
N SER A 12 14.95 1.03 9.24
CA SER A 12 14.62 1.90 8.13
C SER A 12 13.12 2.09 8.15
N THR A 13 12.66 3.30 8.44
CA THR A 13 11.25 3.65 8.42
C THR A 13 10.85 3.84 6.97
N ASN A 14 10.31 2.79 6.35
CA ASN A 14 9.82 2.86 4.98
C ASN A 14 8.39 3.37 4.97
N LEU A 15 8.09 4.32 4.10
CA LEU A 15 6.77 4.90 3.91
C LEU A 15 6.07 4.22 2.72
N LEU A 16 4.90 3.64 2.97
CA LEU A 16 4.08 2.95 1.99
C LEU A 16 2.81 3.77 1.67
N ALA A 17 2.56 4.03 0.40
CA ALA A 17 1.28 4.51 -0.10
C ALA A 17 0.37 3.32 -0.46
N ILE A 18 -0.86 3.28 0.05
CA ILE A 18 -1.87 2.29 -0.37
C ILE A 18 -2.87 3.02 -1.24
N LEU A 19 -2.93 2.69 -2.53
CA LEU A 19 -3.86 3.30 -3.48
C LEU A 19 -5.20 2.55 -3.50
N PRO A 20 -6.33 3.21 -3.80
CA PRO A 20 -7.61 2.53 -4.00
C PRO A 20 -7.50 1.47 -5.09
N PHE A 21 -7.95 0.25 -4.80
CA PHE A 21 -7.89 -0.84 -5.77
C PHE A 21 -8.95 -0.60 -6.84
N LYS A 22 -8.60 -0.79 -8.11
CA LYS A 22 -9.57 -0.67 -9.21
C LYS A 22 -10.52 -1.87 -9.15
N MET A 23 -11.77 -1.62 -8.77
CA MET A 23 -12.81 -2.64 -8.64
C MET A 23 -14.08 -2.18 -9.35
N ASN A 24 -14.95 -3.12 -9.71
CA ASN A 24 -16.22 -2.81 -10.39
C ASN A 24 -17.15 -1.98 -9.51
N ASN A 25 -17.12 -2.20 -8.20
CA ASN A 25 -17.90 -1.47 -7.21
C ASN A 25 -16.98 -0.53 -6.41
N PRO A 26 -17.23 0.79 -6.42
CA PRO A 26 -16.43 1.75 -5.66
C PRO A 26 -16.54 1.55 -4.13
N VAL A 27 -17.65 1.00 -3.63
CA VAL A 27 -17.81 0.69 -2.20
C VAL A 27 -16.85 -0.41 -1.79
N ASP A 28 -16.76 -1.49 -2.58
CA ASP A 28 -15.84 -2.60 -2.32
C ASP A 28 -14.37 -2.14 -2.42
N SER A 29 -14.07 -1.22 -3.35
CA SER A 29 -12.76 -0.58 -3.45
C SER A 29 -12.39 0.18 -2.17
N SER A 30 -13.32 0.98 -1.63
CA SER A 30 -13.12 1.71 -0.37
C SER A 30 -12.94 0.78 0.82
N ILE A 31 -13.79 -0.26 0.94
CA ILE A 31 -13.69 -1.26 2.01
C ILE A 31 -12.35 -1.98 1.95
N MET A 32 -11.90 -2.38 0.76
CA MET A 32 -10.60 -3.02 0.58
C MET A 32 -9.45 -2.08 0.95
N HIS A 33 -9.54 -0.80 0.58
CA HIS A 33 -8.56 0.21 0.93
C HIS A 33 -8.44 0.36 2.45
N ASP A 34 -9.56 0.56 3.15
CA ASP A 34 -9.61 0.71 4.61
C ASP A 34 -9.10 -0.56 5.31
N PHE A 35 -9.48 -1.74 4.81
CA PHE A 35 -8.99 -3.02 5.33
C PHE A 35 -7.47 -3.14 5.22
N LEU A 36 -6.88 -2.82 4.07
CA LEU A 36 -5.43 -2.85 3.88
C LEU A 36 -4.70 -1.83 4.76
N MET A 37 -5.24 -0.62 4.88
CA MET A 37 -4.71 0.42 5.76
C MET A 37 -4.67 -0.07 7.22
N GLN A 38 -5.78 -0.65 7.69
CA GLN A 38 -5.88 -1.17 9.05
C GLN A 38 -4.94 -2.37 9.25
N ASP A 39 -4.97 -3.36 8.37
CA ASP A 39 -4.19 -4.58 8.54
C ASP A 39 -2.69 -4.31 8.47
N LEU A 40 -2.23 -3.43 7.57
CA LEU A 40 -0.80 -3.13 7.44
C LEU A 40 -0.29 -2.18 8.53
N SER A 41 -1.18 -1.37 9.15
CA SER A 41 -0.77 -0.42 10.20
C SER A 41 -0.09 -1.09 11.40
N LYS A 42 -0.40 -2.37 11.65
CA LYS A 42 0.23 -3.18 12.71
C LYS A 42 1.75 -3.32 12.55
N TYR A 43 2.29 -3.10 11.35
CA TYR A 43 3.72 -3.20 11.06
C TYR A 43 4.50 -1.90 11.31
N THR A 44 3.86 -0.85 11.83
CA THR A 44 4.52 0.43 12.17
C THR A 44 5.73 0.22 13.10
N LEU A 45 5.61 -0.63 14.12
CA LEU A 45 6.71 -0.97 15.04
C LEU A 45 7.85 -1.78 14.38
N SER A 46 7.58 -2.35 13.21
CA SER A 46 8.57 -3.05 12.38
C SER A 46 9.23 -2.12 11.36
N GLY A 47 8.87 -0.84 11.32
CA GLY A 47 9.43 0.16 10.42
C GLY A 47 8.62 0.39 9.14
N LEU A 48 7.39 -0.13 9.04
CA LEU A 48 6.49 0.15 7.91
C LEU A 48 5.50 1.25 8.30
N ASN A 49 5.75 2.47 7.86
CA ASN A 49 4.81 3.58 8.00
C ASN A 49 3.88 3.61 6.79
N ILE A 50 2.61 3.98 7.01
CA ILE A 50 1.61 4.06 5.95
C ILE A 50 1.18 5.51 5.79
N LEU A 51 1.08 5.99 4.54
CA LEU A 51 0.51 7.31 4.27
C LEU A 51 -0.95 7.37 4.73
N PRO A 52 -1.40 8.47 5.36
CA PRO A 52 -2.79 8.64 5.76
C PRO A 52 -3.77 8.42 4.59
N SER A 53 -4.85 7.68 4.85
CA SER A 53 -5.86 7.37 3.82
C SER A 53 -6.45 8.61 3.18
N ILE A 54 -6.54 9.74 3.90
CA ILE A 54 -7.06 10.99 3.36
C ILE A 54 -6.25 11.53 2.16
N LEU A 55 -4.97 11.17 2.07
CA LEU A 55 -4.11 11.53 0.94
C LEU A 55 -4.27 10.57 -0.23
N THR A 56 -4.45 9.28 0.05
CA THR A 56 -4.46 8.23 -0.96
C THR A 56 -5.86 7.93 -1.51
N ASN A 57 -6.92 8.12 -0.73
CA ASN A 57 -8.29 7.70 -1.04
C ASN A 57 -8.89 8.43 -2.26
N ASN A 58 -8.39 9.63 -2.57
CA ASN A 58 -8.84 10.40 -3.72
C ASN A 58 -8.13 10.03 -5.03
N CYS A 59 -7.17 9.10 -5.01
CA CYS A 59 -6.46 8.68 -6.22
C CYS A 59 -7.33 7.77 -7.09
N LYS A 60 -7.92 8.33 -8.16
CA LYS A 60 -8.81 7.58 -9.06
C LYS A 60 -8.14 7.22 -10.38
N ASP A 61 -7.24 8.08 -10.85
CA ASP A 61 -6.55 7.91 -12.11
C ASP A 61 -5.02 8.01 -11.99
N TYR A 62 -4.35 7.85 -13.13
CA TYR A 62 -2.90 7.89 -13.19
C TYR A 62 -2.32 9.26 -12.82
N SER A 63 -3.00 10.35 -13.20
CA SER A 63 -2.58 11.71 -12.85
C SER A 63 -2.61 11.96 -11.34
N ASP A 64 -3.65 11.47 -10.66
CA ASP A 64 -3.73 11.57 -9.21
C ASP A 64 -2.58 10.81 -8.53
N ILE A 65 -2.27 9.60 -9.03
CA ILE A 65 -1.18 8.78 -8.50
C ILE A 65 0.16 9.49 -8.67
N VAL A 66 0.47 10.00 -9.86
CA VAL A 66 1.73 10.74 -10.09
C VAL A 66 1.80 11.96 -9.18
N THR A 67 0.71 12.71 -9.06
CA THR A 67 0.64 13.89 -8.19
C THR A 67 0.86 13.53 -6.72
N LEU A 68 0.28 12.42 -6.25
CA LEU A 68 0.50 11.90 -4.90
C LEU A 68 1.96 11.54 -4.68
N LEU A 69 2.56 10.76 -5.59
CA LEU A 69 3.95 10.31 -5.50
C LEU A 69 4.93 11.48 -5.47
N ASP A 70 4.70 12.50 -6.30
CA ASP A 70 5.55 13.70 -6.34
C ASP A 70 5.48 14.52 -5.04
N LYS A 71 4.27 14.64 -4.46
CA LYS A 71 4.04 15.42 -3.23
C LYS A 71 4.49 14.71 -1.97
N THR A 72 4.26 13.40 -1.89
CA THR A 72 4.42 12.63 -0.66
C THR A 72 5.70 11.81 -0.63
N LYS A 73 6.30 11.54 -1.80
CA LYS A 73 7.55 10.78 -1.98
C LYS A 73 7.62 9.52 -1.09
N PRO A 74 6.62 8.62 -1.18
CA PRO A 74 6.68 7.38 -0.43
C PRO A 74 7.79 6.49 -1.00
N ASP A 75 8.39 5.66 -0.16
CA ASP A 75 9.42 4.70 -0.59
C ASP A 75 8.81 3.61 -1.49
N TYR A 76 7.55 3.26 -1.23
CA TYR A 76 6.81 2.24 -1.99
C TYR A 76 5.35 2.65 -2.16
N TYR A 77 4.70 2.10 -3.19
CA TYR A 77 3.24 2.17 -3.33
C TYR A 77 2.65 0.80 -3.65
N LEU A 78 1.44 0.57 -3.15
CA LEU A 78 0.63 -0.60 -3.45
C LEU A 78 -0.58 -0.18 -4.28
N ALA A 79 -0.70 -0.76 -5.47
CA ALA A 79 -1.86 -0.63 -6.34
C ALA A 79 -2.37 -2.02 -6.71
N GLY A 80 -3.66 -2.14 -6.95
CA GLY A 80 -4.26 -3.40 -7.38
C GLY A 80 -5.51 -3.18 -8.21
N MET A 81 -5.94 -4.24 -8.88
CA MET A 81 -7.18 -4.29 -9.64
C MET A 81 -7.85 -5.64 -9.41
N MET A 82 -9.17 -5.65 -9.27
CA MET A 82 -9.96 -6.87 -9.25
C MET A 82 -9.98 -7.48 -10.65
N VAL A 83 -9.60 -8.75 -10.75
CA VAL A 83 -9.73 -9.55 -11.97
C VAL A 83 -10.83 -10.57 -11.73
N THR A 84 -11.97 -10.42 -12.40
CA THR A 84 -13.03 -11.41 -12.39
C THR A 84 -12.72 -12.48 -13.43
N HIS A 85 -12.30 -13.67 -13.00
CA HIS A 85 -12.24 -14.81 -13.89
C HIS A 85 -13.66 -15.36 -14.06
N GLY A 86 -14.17 -15.41 -15.29
CA GLY A 86 -15.49 -15.97 -15.57
C GLY A 86 -15.59 -17.41 -15.05
N ASP A 87 -16.71 -17.72 -14.41
CA ASP A 87 -17.02 -19.04 -13.89
C ASP A 87 -16.82 -20.11 -14.96
N LYS A 88 -15.75 -20.89 -14.79
CA LYS A 88 -15.69 -22.30 -15.19
C LYS A 88 -14.56 -22.96 -14.40
N PRO A 89 -14.86 -23.73 -13.34
CA PRO A 89 -13.89 -24.67 -12.82
C PRO A 89 -13.67 -25.73 -13.92
N PHE A 90 -12.48 -25.76 -14.51
CA PHE A 90 -12.05 -26.91 -15.30
C PHE A 90 -10.89 -27.59 -14.58
N LEU A 91 -11.12 -28.84 -14.19
CA LEU A 91 -10.05 -29.75 -13.81
C LEU A 91 -9.26 -30.07 -15.07
N ARG A 92 -7.95 -29.77 -15.06
CA ARG A 92 -7.04 -30.29 -16.08
C ARG A 92 -6.79 -31.77 -15.78
N HIS A 93 -7.29 -32.64 -16.65
CA HIS A 93 -6.83 -34.03 -16.77
C HIS A 93 -5.51 -34.08 -17.54
#